data_AF-A0A1M3KG00-F1
#
_entry.id   AF-A0A1M3KG00-F1
#
_cell.length_a   1.000
_cell.length_b   1.000
_cell.length_c   1.000
_cell.angle_alpha   90.00
_cell.angle_beta   90.00
_cell.angle_gamma   90.00
#
_symmetry.space_group_name_H-M   'P 1'
#
loop_
_entity.id
_entity.type
_entity.pdbx_description
1 polymer ?
#
loop_
_entity_poly.entity_id
_entity_poly.type
_entity_poly.pdbx_seq_one_letter_code
_entity_poly.pdbx_strand_id
1 'polypeptide(L)' 'MEAPMGIIEKIVVSDETLRGLEADARVHGRTVEQEAAHRIEVQHKSLDREALIERARTFRESLPPQTTDSLTLLREDRDR' A
#
# COMPACT_ATOMS: atom_id res chain seq x y z
N MET A 1 -27.88 -5.39 -14.87
CA MET A 1 -26.42 -5.48 -14.62
C MET A 1 -26.26 -6.48 -13.49
N GLU A 2 -25.90 -7.72 -13.82
CA GLU A 2 -25.64 -8.76 -12.82
C GLU A 2 -24.33 -8.44 -12.08
N ALA A 3 -24.36 -8.48 -10.76
CA ALA A 3 -23.14 -8.45 -9.95
C ALA A 3 -22.34 -9.73 -10.25
N PRO A 4 -21.02 -9.64 -10.52
CA PRO A 4 -20.22 -10.83 -10.80
C PRO A 4 -20.31 -11.79 -9.61
N MET A 5 -20.74 -13.03 -9.88
CA MET A 5 -20.78 -14.09 -8.86
C MET A 5 -19.38 -14.27 -8.27
N GLY A 6 -19.23 -13.99 -6.97
CA GLY A 6 -17.97 -14.17 -6.25
C GLY A 6 -17.56 -15.64 -6.29
N ILE A 7 -16.31 -15.91 -6.69
CA ILE A 7 -15.72 -17.23 -6.60
C ILE A 7 -15.55 -17.55 -5.10
N ILE A 8 -16.21 -18.61 -4.62
CA ILE A 8 -15.99 -19.11 -3.26
C ILE A 8 -14.71 -19.97 -3.30
N GLU A 9 -13.57 -19.33 -3.03
CA GLU A 9 -12.30 -20.03 -2.85
C GLU A 9 -12.08 -20.41 -1.39
N LYS A 10 -11.74 -21.68 -1.14
CA LYS A 10 -11.41 -22.16 0.20
C LYS A 10 -9.95 -21.83 0.51
N ILE A 11 -9.72 -20.88 1.41
CA ILE A 11 -8.38 -20.54 1.90
C ILE A 11 -8.10 -21.36 3.16
N VAL A 12 -6.98 -22.08 3.19
CA VAL A 12 -6.51 -22.81 4.38
C VAL A 12 -5.56 -21.90 5.16
N VAL A 13 -5.89 -21.65 6.43
CA VAL A 13 -5.09 -20.85 7.36
C VAL A 13 -4.83 -21.64 8.64
N SER A 14 -3.89 -21.19 9.47
CA SER A 14 -3.68 -21.78 10.79
C SER A 14 -4.82 -21.42 11.75
N ASP A 15 -5.01 -22.24 12.79
CA ASP A 15 -6.01 -22.00 13.83
C ASP A 15 -5.77 -20.69 14.61
N GLU A 16 -4.52 -20.24 14.67
CA GLU A 16 -4.15 -18.96 15.27
C GLU A 16 -4.63 -17.79 14.39
N THR A 17 -4.40 -17.87 13.08
CA THR A 17 -4.85 -16.86 12.13
C THR A 17 -6.38 -16.79 12.09
N LEU A 18 -7.06 -17.94 12.12
CA LEU A 18 -8.53 -17.97 12.15
C LEU A 18 -9.08 -17.29 13.41
N ARG A 19 -8.51 -17.59 14.59
CA ARG A 19 -8.91 -16.94 15.85
C ARG A 19 -8.69 -15.44 15.84
N GLY A 20 -7.59 -14.97 15.23
CA GLY A 20 -7.35 -13.54 15.03
C GLY A 20 -8.42 -12.89 14.16
N LEU A 21 -8.75 -13.50 13.02
CA LEU A 21 -9.78 -13.00 12.11
C LEU A 21 -11.17 -12.96 12.76
N GLU A 22 -11.53 -13.97 13.57
CA GLU A 22 -12.80 -13.98 14.31
C GLU A 22 -12.89 -12.87 15.36
N ALA A 23 -11.79 -12.59 16.06
CA ALA A 23 -11.73 -11.51 17.03
C ALA A 23 -11.88 -10.14 16.34
N ASP A 24 -11.12 -9.92 15.26
CA ASP A 24 -11.15 -8.69 14.47
C ASP A 24 -12.53 -8.47 13.84
N ALA A 25 -13.12 -9.52 13.25
CA ALA A 25 -14.45 -9.48 12.66
C ALA A 25 -15.53 -9.10 13.69
N ARG A 26 -15.43 -9.62 14.91
CA ARG A 26 -16.35 -9.26 16.01
C ARG A 26 -16.22 -7.78 16.40
N VAL A 27 -14.99 -7.27 16.50
CA VAL A 27 -14.74 -5.85 16.85
C VAL A 27 -15.25 -4.92 15.75
N HIS A 28 -15.05 -5.29 14.49
CA HIS A 28 -15.44 -4.47 13.33
C HIS A 28 -16.89 -4.64 12.89
N GLY A 29 -17.65 -5.57 13.51
CA GLY A 29 -19.04 -5.85 13.15
C GLY A 29 -19.18 -6.45 11.74
N ARG A 30 -18.22 -7.28 11.33
CA ARG A 30 -18.12 -7.91 10.00
C ARG A 30 -18.15 -9.42 10.10
N THR A 31 -18.33 -10.09 8.96
CA THR A 31 -18.08 -11.54 8.88
C THR A 31 -16.58 -11.82 8.76
N VAL A 32 -16.17 -13.06 9.06
CA VAL A 32 -14.78 -13.49 8.94
C VAL A 32 -14.29 -13.36 7.50
N GLU A 33 -15.15 -13.66 6.53
CA GLU A 33 -14.84 -13.54 5.10
C GLU A 33 -14.61 -12.07 4.70
N GLN A 34 -15.47 -11.17 5.18
CA GLN A 34 -15.34 -9.73 4.93
C GLN A 34 -14.07 -9.16 5.55
N GLU A 35 -13.72 -9.60 6.76
CA GLU A 35 -12.51 -9.14 7.43
C GLU A 35 -11.25 -9.69 6.75
N ALA A 36 -11.28 -10.96 6.33
CA ALA A 36 -10.19 -11.55 5.55
C ALA A 36 -10.00 -10.82 4.21
N ALA A 37 -11.07 -10.55 3.48
CA ALA A 37 -11.02 -9.79 2.22
C ALA A 37 -10.46 -8.38 2.45
N HIS A 38 -10.95 -7.68 3.47
CA HIS A 38 -10.45 -6.35 3.82
C HIS A 38 -8.96 -6.34 4.14
N ARG A 39 -8.48 -7.33 4.90
CA ARG A 39 -7.07 -7.45 5.28
C ARG A 39 -6.18 -7.67 4.04
N ILE A 40 -6.62 -8.52 3.11
CA ILE A 40 -5.92 -8.76 1.84
C ILE A 40 -5.87 -7.47 1.00
N GLU A 41 -6.98 -6.75 0.89
CA GLU A 41 -7.05 -5.49 0.15
C GLU A 41 -6.11 -4.42 0.74
N VAL A 42 -6.09 -4.27 2.06
CA VAL A 42 -5.21 -3.31 2.75
C VAL A 42 -3.75 -3.68 2.54
N GLN A 43 -3.40 -4.96 2.63
CA GLN A 43 -2.04 -5.44 2.40
C GLN A 43 -1.59 -5.21 0.95
N HIS A 44 -2.48 -5.44 -0.03
CA HIS A 44 -2.18 -5.14 -1.43
C HIS A 44 -1.89 -3.66 -1.65
N LYS A 45 -2.69 -2.75 -1.06
CA LYS A 45 -2.47 -1.31 -1.15
C LYS A 45 -1.12 -0.88 -0.54
N SER A 46 -0.66 -1.52 0.54
CA SER A 46 0.67 -1.24 1.08
C SER A 46 1.80 -1.67 0.14
N LEU A 47 1.67 -2.83 -0.51
CA LEU A 47 2.65 -3.30 -1.50
C LEU A 47 2.70 -2.36 -2.72
N ASP A 48 1.56 -1.86 -3.18
CA ASP A 48 1.50 -0.88 -4.27
C ASP A 48 2.24 0.43 -3.92
N ARG A 49 2.13 0.88 -2.66
CA ARG A 49 2.83 2.07 -2.18
C ARG A 49 4.35 1.85 -2.13
N GLU A 50 4.80 0.72 -1.61
CA GLU A 50 6.23 0.38 -1.59
C GLU A 50 6.80 0.28 -3.00
N ALA A 51 6.06 -0.35 -3.93
CA ALA A 51 6.45 -0.42 -5.33
C ALA A 51 6.51 0.97 -6.01
N LEU A 52 5.65 1.92 -5.63
CA LEU A 52 5.75 3.31 -6.08
C LEU A 52 6.99 4.02 -5.52
N ILE A 53 7.31 3.80 -4.24
CA ILE A 53 8.49 4.39 -3.60
C ILE A 53 9.77 3.86 -4.24
N GLU A 54 9.88 2.55 -4.47
CA GLU A 54 11.05 1.96 -5.12
C GLU A 54 11.19 2.48 -6.55
N ARG A 55 10.11 2.57 -7.34
CA ARG A 55 10.16 3.21 -8.66
C ARG A 55 10.65 4.65 -8.60
N ALA A 56 10.19 5.43 -7.62
CA ALA A 56 10.64 6.81 -7.45
C ALA A 56 12.13 6.90 -7.04
N ARG A 57 12.61 5.97 -6.21
CA ARG A 57 14.02 5.86 -5.85
C ARG A 57 14.86 5.50 -7.06
N THR A 58 14.51 4.46 -7.81
CA THR A 58 15.21 4.07 -9.04
C THR A 58 15.24 5.20 -10.07
N PHE A 59 14.12 5.92 -10.23
CA PHE A 59 14.09 7.09 -11.11
C PHE A 59 15.05 8.18 -10.64
N ARG A 60 15.06 8.50 -9.33
CA ARG A 60 15.99 9.48 -8.76
C ARG A 60 17.46 9.06 -8.93
N GLU A 61 17.78 7.79 -8.78
CA GLU A 61 19.12 7.24 -9.00
C GLU A 61 19.54 7.26 -10.47
N SER A 62 18.57 7.19 -11.40
CA SER A 62 18.82 7.30 -12.84
C SER A 62 19.13 8.72 -13.32
N LEU A 63 18.77 9.73 -12.51
CA LEU A 63 19.07 11.12 -12.84
C LEU A 63 20.55 11.42 -12.56
N PRO A 64 21.18 12.28 -13.38
CA PRO A 64 22.51 12.78 -13.05
C PRO A 64 22.51 13.40 -11.65
N PRO A 65 23.61 13.29 -10.88
CA PRO A 65 23.71 13.93 -9.59
C PRO A 65 23.41 15.42 -9.77
N GLN A 66 22.35 15.89 -9.09
CA GLN A 66 21.95 17.29 -9.11
C GLN A 66 23.08 18.10 -8.45
N THR A 67 23.92 18.74 -9.26
CA THR A 67 25.03 19.60 -8.80
C THR A 67 24.55 21.01 -8.48
N THR A 68 23.32 21.35 -8.86
CA THR A 68 22.76 22.69 -8.73
C THR A 68 21.75 22.72 -7.60
N ASP A 69 22.13 23.36 -6.49
CA ASP A 69 21.18 23.68 -5.44
C ASP A 69 20.30 24.84 -5.92
N SER A 70 19.09 24.51 -6.35
CA SER A 70 18.11 25.47 -6.84
C SER A 70 17.72 26.52 -5.80
N LEU A 71 17.91 26.26 -4.49
CA LEU A 71 17.78 27.29 -3.45
C LEU A 71 18.96 28.26 -3.44
N THR A 72 20.16 27.80 -3.76
CA THR A 72 21.33 28.67 -3.88
C THR A 72 21.19 29.61 -5.07
N LEU A 73 20.71 29.11 -6.21
CA LEU A 73 20.41 29.95 -7.39
C LEU A 73 19.38 31.05 -7.11
N LEU A 74 18.33 30.74 -6.33
CA LEU A 74 17.31 31.72 -5.95
C LEU A 74 17.82 32.78 -4.97
N ARG A 75 18.83 32.45 -4.15
CA ARG A 75 19.48 33.43 -3.24
C ARG A 75 20.37 34.39 -4.02
N GLU A 76 21.16 33.87 -4.96
CA GLU A 76 22.05 34.67 -5.81
C GLU A 76 21.27 35.68 -6.69
N ASP A 77 20.09 35.31 -7.17
CA ASP A 77 19.24 36.20 -7.98
C ASP A 77 18.56 37.30 -7.14
N ARG A 78 18.30 37.03 -5.84
CA ARG A 78 17.71 38.00 -4.92
C ARG A 78 18.71 39.04 -4.42
N ASP A 79 19.99 38.67 -4.32
CA ASP A 79 21.07 39.54 -3.84
C ASP A 79 21.68 40.40 -4.97
N ARG A 80 21.06 40.41 -6.16
CA ARG A 80 21.44 41.19 -7.35
C ARG A 80 20.53 42.40 -7.56
#